data_AF-A0A0P8AHR2-F1
#
_entry.id   AF-A0A0P8AHR2-F1
#
_cell.length_a   1.000
_cell.length_b   1.000
_cell.length_c   1.000
_cell.angle_alpha   90.00
_cell.angle_beta   90.00
_cell.angle_gamma   90.00
#
_symmetry.space_group_name_H-M   'P 1'
#
loop_
_entity.id
_entity.type
_entity.pdbx_description
1 polymer ?
#
loop_
_entity_poly.entity_id
_entity_poly.type
_entity_poly.pdbx_seq_one_letter_code
_entity_poly.pdbx_strand_id
1 'polypeptide(L)' 'MDIFEVLTAISKRKKTFTQSGINENEALMKAELDVSGEYHISLFDIKKLVRA' A
#
# COMPACT_ATOMS: atom_id res chain seq x y z
N MET A 1 -5.43 -6.18 13.88
CA MET A 1 -5.35 -6.06 12.41
C MET A 1 -4.17 -6.91 11.97
N ASP A 2 -4.36 -7.82 11.03
CA ASP A 2 -3.30 -8.73 10.62
C ASP A 2 -2.32 -7.98 9.70
N ILE A 3 -1.04 -8.03 10.04
CA ILE A 3 0.03 -7.42 9.25
C ILE A 3 0.07 -7.99 7.83
N PHE A 4 -0.27 -9.27 7.66
CA PHE A 4 -0.34 -9.93 6.36
C PHE A 4 -1.53 -9.42 5.53
N GLU A 5 -2.66 -9.07 6.16
CA GLU A 5 -3.79 -8.46 5.46
C GLU A 5 -3.43 -7.08 4.91
N VAL A 6 -2.73 -6.26 5.72
CA VAL A 6 -2.26 -4.93 5.31
C VAL A 6 -1.31 -5.04 4.12
N LEU A 7 -0.32 -5.92 4.18
CA LEU A 7 0.62 -6.14 3.07
C LEU A 7 -0.09 -6.67 1.81
N THR A 8 -1.08 -7.55 1.97
CA THR A 8 -1.89 -8.06 0.86
C THR A 8 -2.70 -6.95 0.21
N ALA A 9 -3.30 -6.06 1.01
CA ALA A 9 -4.08 -4.92 0.52
C ALA A 9 -3.20 -3.94 -0.29
N ILE A 10 -1.99 -3.64 0.22
CA ILE A 10 -1.00 -2.80 -0.48
C ILE A 10 -0.61 -3.44 -1.82
N SER A 11 -0.29 -4.74 -1.81
CA SER A 11 0.14 -5.46 -3.01
C SER A 11 -0.95 -5.51 -4.09
N LYS A 12 -2.20 -5.76 -3.69
CA LYS A 12 -3.36 -5.73 -4.61
C LYS A 12 -3.55 -4.35 -5.23
N ARG A 13 -3.55 -3.29 -4.42
CA ARG A 13 -3.71 -1.90 -4.91
C ARG A 13 -2.56 -1.47 -5.80
N LYS A 14 -1.32 -1.78 -5.43
CA LYS A 14 -0.14 -1.51 -6.26
C LYS A 14 -0.33 -2.12 -7.64
N LYS A 15 -0.72 -3.40 -7.72
CA LYS A 15 -0.95 -4.09 -8.98
C LYS A 15 -2.04 -3.43 -9.81
N THR A 16 -3.17 -3.04 -9.21
CA THR A 16 -4.24 -2.31 -9.89
C THR A 16 -3.75 -0.98 -10.48
N PHE A 17 -2.99 -0.20 -9.70
CA PHE A 17 -2.44 1.07 -10.18
C PHE A 17 -1.39 0.87 -11.29
N THR A 18 -0.51 -0.11 -11.16
CA THR A 18 0.46 -0.45 -12.22
C THR A 18 -0.24 -0.90 -13.50
N GLN A 19 -1.33 -1.69 -13.39
CA GLN A 19 -2.14 -2.09 -14.54
C GLN A 19 -2.87 -0.92 -15.19
N SER A 20 -3.17 0.14 -14.43
CA SER A 20 -3.75 1.38 -14.97
C SER A 20 -2.74 2.29 -15.70
N GLY A 21 -1.48 1.86 -15.81
CA GLY A 21 -0.41 2.58 -16.53
C GLY A 21 0.39 3.54 -15.65
N ILE A 22 0.21 3.50 -14.33
CA ILE A 22 0.96 4.30 -13.36
C ILE A 22 2.31 3.62 -13.08
N ASN A 23 3.38 4.41 -12.93
CA ASN A 23 4.70 3.91 -12.55
C ASN A 23 4.63 3.12 -11.23
N GLU A 24 5.41 2.05 -11.10
CA GLU A 24 5.47 1.22 -9.89
C GLU A 24 5.70 2.02 -8.60
N ASN A 25 6.59 3.02 -8.62
CA ASN A 25 6.84 3.86 -7.43
C ASN A 25 5.62 4.72 -7.05
N GLU A 26 4.93 5.27 -8.05
CA GLU A 26 3.74 6.08 -7.82
C GLU A 26 2.54 5.20 -7.42
N ALA A 27 2.42 4.03 -8.04
CA ALA A 27 1.45 3.00 -7.69
C ALA A 27 1.63 2.52 -6.24
N LEU A 28 2.88 2.34 -5.79
CA LEU A 28 3.18 2.00 -4.41
C LEU A 28 2.77 3.13 -3.45
N MET A 29 3.13 4.38 -3.73
CA MET A 29 2.74 5.52 -2.89
C MET A 29 1.22 5.67 -2.77
N LYS A 30 0.47 5.49 -3.87
CA LYS A 30 -1.00 5.53 -3.86
C LYS A 30 -1.57 4.36 -3.06
N ALA A 31 -1.02 3.16 -3.21
CA ALA A 31 -1.45 1.98 -2.46
C ALA A 31 -1.23 2.12 -0.96
N GLU A 32 -0.07 2.65 -0.53
CA GLU A 32 0.23 2.92 0.88
C GLU A 32 -0.75 3.93 1.47
N LEU A 33 -1.10 4.98 0.71
CA LEU A 33 -1.99 6.05 1.17
C LEU A 33 -3.44 5.59 1.28
N ASP A 34 -3.93 4.83 0.31
CA ASP A 34 -5.25 4.21 0.35
C ASP A 34 -5.39 3.25 1.54
N VAL A 35 -4.40 2.39 1.75
CA VAL A 35 -4.40 1.42 2.85
C VAL A 35 -4.29 2.12 4.20
N SER A 36 -3.52 3.22 4.30
CA SER A 36 -3.45 4.04 5.50
C SER A 36 -4.83 4.57 5.90
N GLY A 37 -5.61 5.05 4.92
CA GLY A 37 -6.97 5.55 5.15
C GLY A 37 -7.95 4.46 5.54
N GLU A 38 -7.94 3.33 4.82
CA GLU A 38 -8.88 2.22 5.05
C GLU A 38 -8.62 1.47 6.35
N TYR A 39 -7.35 1.24 6.67
CA TYR A 39 -6.95 0.45 7.84
C TYR A 39 -6.76 1.32 9.09
N HIS A 40 -6.90 2.64 8.97
CA HIS A 40 -6.61 3.63 10.03
C HIS A 40 -5.21 3.46 10.65
N ILE A 41 -4.25 3.00 9.85
CA ILE A 41 -2.84 2.85 10.24
C ILE A 41 -2.08 4.07 9.73
N SER A 42 -1.10 4.56 10.49
CA SER A 42 -0.30 5.68 10.04
C SER A 42 0.50 5.30 8.78
N LEU A 43 0.60 6.23 7.83
CA LEU A 43 1.42 6.05 6.63
C LEU A 43 2.88 5.76 6.99
N PHE A 44 3.35 6.27 8.14
CA PHE A 44 4.69 6.02 8.65
C PHE A 44 4.89 4.54 9.01
N ASP A 45 3.94 3.95 9.75
CA ASP A 45 4.00 2.55 10.14
C ASP A 45 3.89 1.63 8.91
N ILE A 46 3.03 1.97 7.95
CA ILE A 46 2.93 1.26 6.67
C ILE A 46 4.26 1.31 5.90
N LYS A 47 4.89 2.47 5.78
CA LYS A 47 6.19 2.61 5.10
C LYS A 47 7.28 1.81 5.80
N LYS A 48 7.25 1.74 7.13
CA LYS A 48 8.16 0.93 7.92
C LYS A 48 7.95 -0.56 7.66
N LEU A 49 6.70 -0.99 7.49
CA LEU A 49 6.31 -2.35 7.14
C LEU A 49 6.74 -2.79 5.73
N VAL A 50 6.60 -1.89 4.75
CA VAL A 50 6.96 -2.18 3.35
C VAL A 50 8.47 -2.18 3.13
N ARG A 51 9.22 -1.43 3.95
CA ARG A 51 10.68 -1.32 3.86
C ARG A 51 11.46 -2.24 4.81
N ALA A 52 10.77 -3.01 5.64
CA ALA A 52 11.37 -4.02 6.53
C ALA A 52 11.77 -5.27 5.74
#